data_AF-A0A7S0CPT4-F1
#
_entry.id   AF-A0A7S0CPT4-F1
#
_cell.length_a   1.000
_cell.length_b   1.000
_cell.length_c   1.000
_cell.angle_alpha   90.00
_cell.angle_beta   90.00
_cell.angle_gamma   90.00
#
_symmetry.space_group_name_H-M   'P 1'
#
loop_
_entity.id
_entity.type
_entity.pdbx_description
1 polymer ?
#
loop_
_entity_poly.entity_id
_entity_poly.type
_entity_poly.pdbx_seq_one_letter_code
_entity_poly.pdbx_strand_id
1 'polypeptide(L)'
;GAVAMDMDLAGDSPADGGGPHAGEKIPIVVEVCMRSTSTARQDDVRDAIEVYLEDLGSVIYAEGPLAMPSAEDDPYLHAHVESARVTDIGEDAQLGATLLTWMIEPVIYVFQLDEDGGGEEMDGEDDIATYKEWPLPNRDFHGQWEALVFDDDDDDD
;
A
#
# COMPACT_ATOMS: atom_id res chain seq x y z
N GLY A 1 -56.62 27.45 30.68
CA GLY A 1 -56.42 26.44 29.63
C GLY A 1 -56.47 27.15 28.30
N ALA A 2 -55.65 26.86 27.30
CA ALA A 2 -54.49 25.98 27.21
C ALA A 2 -53.49 26.68 26.27
N VAL A 3 -52.19 26.59 26.59
CA VAL A 3 -51.10 27.10 25.75
C VAL A 3 -50.76 26.00 24.76
N ALA A 4 -50.82 26.30 23.46
CA ALA A 4 -50.33 25.41 22.42
C ALA A 4 -48.80 25.43 22.48
N MET A 5 -48.21 24.30 22.83
CA MET A 5 -46.79 24.03 22.65
C MET A 5 -46.67 23.21 21.36
N ASP A 6 -46.11 23.85 20.33
CA ASP A 6 -45.64 23.17 19.13
C ASP A 6 -44.32 22.48 19.51
N MET A 7 -44.34 21.14 19.55
CA MET A 7 -43.18 20.32 19.81
C MET A 7 -42.63 19.86 18.46
N ASP A 8 -41.53 20.50 18.04
CA ASP A 8 -40.61 20.03 17.02
C ASP A 8 -40.22 18.56 17.30
N LEU A 9 -40.72 17.64 16.47
CA LEU A 9 -40.20 16.28 16.36
C LEU A 9 -39.09 16.27 15.31
N ALA A 10 -37.92 16.82 15.68
CA ALA A 10 -36.68 16.47 15.01
C ALA A 10 -36.35 15.03 15.43
N GLY A 11 -36.67 14.08 14.55
CA GLY A 11 -36.22 12.71 14.66
C GLY A 11 -34.70 12.67 14.63
N ASP A 12 -34.13 12.24 15.76
CA ASP A 12 -32.76 11.81 15.91
C ASP A 12 -32.46 10.77 14.82
N SER A 13 -31.70 11.18 13.79
CA SER A 13 -31.11 10.24 12.84
C SER A 13 -29.89 9.65 13.53
N PRO A 14 -29.85 8.32 13.79
CA PRO A 14 -28.64 7.73 14.32
C PRO A 14 -27.53 7.90 13.28
N ALA A 15 -26.35 8.28 13.78
CA ALA A 15 -25.14 8.51 13.03
C ALA A 15 -24.96 7.47 11.92
N ASP A 16 -24.83 7.98 10.70
CA ASP A 16 -24.38 7.26 9.52
C ASP A 16 -22.97 6.74 9.85
N GLY A 17 -22.89 5.47 10.27
CA GLY A 17 -21.65 4.72 10.17
C GLY A 17 -21.40 4.58 8.67
N GLY A 18 -20.59 5.49 8.14
CA GLY A 18 -20.31 5.65 6.71
C GLY A 18 -19.71 4.38 6.14
N GLY A 19 -20.57 3.46 5.72
CA GLY A 19 -20.21 2.48 4.71
C GLY A 19 -20.06 3.20 3.37
N PRO A 20 -19.24 2.65 2.45
CA PRO A 20 -19.00 3.27 1.15
C PRO A 20 -20.33 3.60 0.47
N HIS A 21 -20.48 4.87 0.06
CA HIS A 21 -21.65 5.30 -0.69
C HIS A 21 -21.76 4.48 -1.97
N ALA A 22 -22.96 4.01 -2.30
CA ALA A 22 -23.18 3.11 -3.43
C ALA A 22 -22.62 3.69 -4.74
N GLY A 23 -21.45 3.19 -5.17
CA GLY A 23 -20.75 3.60 -6.38
C GLY A 23 -19.31 4.07 -6.18
N GLU A 24 -18.88 4.33 -4.95
CA GLU A 24 -17.50 4.70 -4.62
C GLU A 24 -16.64 3.45 -4.43
N LYS A 25 -15.48 3.42 -5.09
CA LYS A 25 -14.52 2.31 -4.99
C LYS A 25 -13.64 2.52 -3.77
N ILE A 26 -13.22 1.43 -3.16
CA ILE A 26 -12.33 1.43 -2.00
C ILE A 26 -10.89 1.59 -2.52
N PRO A 27 -10.16 2.65 -2.15
CA PRO A 27 -8.77 2.80 -2.54
C PRO A 27 -7.92 1.75 -1.83
N ILE A 28 -7.02 1.09 -2.58
CA ILE A 28 -5.97 0.26 -1.99
C ILE A 28 -4.63 0.63 -2.61
N VAL A 29 -3.60 0.85 -1.79
CA VAL A 29 -2.26 1.13 -2.31
C VAL A 29 -1.52 -0.19 -2.52
N VAL A 30 -0.96 -0.37 -3.71
CA VAL A 30 -0.17 -1.56 -4.08
C VAL A 30 1.24 -1.13 -4.44
N GLU A 31 2.20 -1.55 -3.64
CA GLU A 31 3.62 -1.37 -3.91
C GLU A 31 4.16 -2.58 -4.66
N VAL A 32 4.89 -2.33 -5.76
CA VAL A 32 5.42 -3.35 -6.65
C VAL A 32 6.93 -3.15 -6.80
N CYS A 33 7.71 -4.07 -6.23
CA CYS A 33 9.15 -4.09 -6.39
C CYS A 33 9.51 -4.89 -7.65
N MET A 34 10.10 -4.22 -8.62
CA MET A 34 10.69 -4.87 -9.79
C MET A 34 11.98 -5.58 -9.40
N ARG A 35 12.28 -6.69 -10.08
CA ARG A 35 13.59 -7.34 -9.96
C ARG A 35 14.69 -6.39 -10.42
N SER A 36 15.84 -6.36 -9.75
CA SER A 36 17.00 -5.53 -10.16
C SER A 36 17.55 -5.86 -11.56
N THR A 37 17.26 -7.05 -12.09
CA THR A 37 17.63 -7.46 -13.45
C THR A 37 16.60 -7.08 -14.51
N SER A 38 15.44 -6.58 -14.11
CA SER A 38 14.38 -6.17 -15.03
C SER A 38 14.77 -4.90 -15.76
N THR A 39 14.51 -4.87 -17.07
CA THR A 39 14.64 -3.67 -17.91
C THR A 39 13.29 -3.21 -18.48
N ALA A 40 12.18 -3.75 -17.96
CA ALA A 40 10.84 -3.34 -18.36
C ALA A 40 10.57 -1.89 -17.91
N ARG A 41 9.62 -1.21 -18.56
CA ARG A 41 9.19 0.10 -18.08
C ARG A 41 8.25 -0.08 -16.89
N GLN A 42 8.31 0.85 -15.94
CA GLN A 42 7.42 0.84 -14.78
C GLN A 42 5.94 0.91 -15.19
N ASP A 43 5.61 1.67 -16.24
CA ASP A 43 4.25 1.75 -16.76
C ASP A 43 3.76 0.41 -17.32
N ASP A 44 4.61 -0.31 -18.07
CA ASP A 44 4.25 -1.63 -18.62
C ASP A 44 4.04 -2.66 -17.50
N VAL A 45 4.79 -2.56 -16.39
CA VAL A 45 4.61 -3.40 -15.20
C VAL A 45 3.34 -3.00 -14.43
N ARG A 46 3.07 -1.70 -14.29
CA ARG A 46 1.85 -1.18 -13.66
C ARG A 46 0.62 -1.72 -14.35
N ASP A 47 0.55 -1.59 -15.68
CA ASP A 47 -0.58 -2.07 -16.48
C ASP A 47 -0.77 -3.59 -16.33
N ALA A 48 0.32 -4.36 -16.28
CA ALA A 48 0.25 -5.81 -16.05
C ALA A 48 -0.25 -6.17 -14.64
N ILE A 49 0.10 -5.38 -13.62
CA ILE A 49 -0.41 -5.56 -12.26
C ILE A 49 -1.89 -5.21 -12.17
N GLU A 50 -2.36 -4.18 -12.87
CA GLU A 50 -3.79 -3.85 -12.94
C GLU A 50 -4.59 -5.02 -13.50
N VAL A 51 -4.16 -5.58 -14.64
CA VAL A 51 -4.79 -6.78 -15.25
C VAL A 51 -4.74 -7.97 -14.30
N TYR A 52 -3.61 -8.19 -13.63
CA TYR A 52 -3.48 -9.27 -12.66
C TYR A 52 -4.47 -9.14 -11.48
N LEU A 53 -4.64 -7.93 -10.93
CA LEU A 53 -5.62 -7.67 -9.87
C LEU A 53 -7.06 -7.93 -10.35
N GLU A 54 -7.37 -7.58 -11.60
CA GLU A 54 -8.65 -7.91 -12.25
C GLU A 54 -8.86 -9.43 -12.35
N ASP A 55 -7.84 -10.17 -12.78
CA ASP A 55 -7.89 -11.62 -12.96
C ASP A 55 -7.97 -12.39 -11.63
N LEU A 56 -7.45 -11.84 -10.52
CA LEU A 56 -7.62 -12.41 -9.19
C LEU A 56 -9.10 -12.46 -8.75
N GLY A 57 -9.94 -11.56 -9.27
CA GLY A 57 -11.37 -11.45 -8.97
C GLY A 57 -11.71 -10.94 -7.57
N SER A 58 -10.82 -11.13 -6.58
CA SER A 58 -10.95 -10.61 -5.23
C SER A 58 -9.62 -10.49 -4.50
N VAL A 59 -9.56 -9.59 -3.53
CA VAL A 59 -8.44 -9.40 -2.60
C VAL A 59 -8.93 -9.35 -1.15
N ILE A 60 -8.06 -9.67 -0.20
CA ILE A 60 -8.35 -9.46 1.22
C ILE A 60 -7.98 -8.02 1.58
N TYR A 61 -8.89 -7.31 2.23
CA TYR A 61 -8.65 -5.96 2.73
C TYR A 61 -7.77 -6.00 3.97
N ALA A 62 -6.48 -6.15 3.76
CA ALA A 62 -5.46 -6.17 4.79
C ALA A 62 -4.13 -5.76 4.16
N GLU A 63 -3.28 -5.09 4.95
CA GLU A 63 -1.89 -4.87 4.54
C GLU A 63 -1.16 -6.21 4.51
N GLY A 64 -0.21 -6.32 3.59
CA GLY A 64 0.63 -7.51 3.49
C GLY A 64 0.98 -7.92 2.07
N PRO A 65 1.72 -9.03 1.93
CA PRO A 65 2.20 -9.49 0.64
C PRO A 65 1.05 -9.89 -0.29
N LEU A 66 1.13 -9.43 -1.53
CA LEU A 66 0.27 -9.89 -2.62
C LEU A 66 0.96 -11.10 -3.26
N ALA A 67 0.23 -12.21 -3.38
CA ALA A 67 0.75 -13.39 -4.07
C ALA A 67 1.02 -13.01 -5.54
N MET A 68 2.23 -13.27 -6.04
CA MET A 68 2.58 -13.06 -7.44
C MET A 68 2.39 -14.36 -8.24
N PRO A 69 2.03 -14.26 -9.52
CA PRO A 69 1.80 -15.43 -10.36
C PRO A 69 3.08 -16.24 -10.59
N SER A 70 2.91 -17.54 -10.83
CA SER A 70 4.02 -18.41 -11.21
C SER A 70 4.48 -18.13 -12.64
N ALA A 71 5.65 -18.64 -13.02
CA ALA A 71 6.15 -18.54 -14.40
C ALA A 71 5.23 -19.22 -15.43
N GLU A 72 4.40 -20.18 -15.00
CA GLU A 72 3.44 -20.87 -15.88
C GLU A 72 2.16 -20.05 -16.07
N ASP A 73 1.73 -19.33 -15.03
CA ASP A 73 0.50 -18.53 -15.04
C ASP A 73 0.73 -17.19 -15.74
N ASP A 74 1.82 -16.50 -15.38
CA ASP A 74 2.23 -15.25 -16.01
C ASP A 74 3.77 -15.16 -16.09
N PRO A 75 4.34 -15.55 -17.25
CA PRO A 75 5.78 -15.45 -17.47
C PRO A 75 6.32 -14.02 -17.38
N TYR A 76 5.52 -13.01 -17.72
CA TYR A 76 5.95 -11.62 -17.76
C TYR A 76 6.08 -11.05 -16.34
N LEU A 77 5.03 -11.14 -15.53
CA LEU A 77 5.07 -10.69 -14.14
C LEU A 77 6.12 -11.47 -13.35
N HIS A 78 6.23 -12.79 -13.56
CA HIS A 78 7.26 -13.59 -12.91
C HIS A 78 8.70 -13.13 -13.23
N ALA A 79 8.95 -12.76 -14.50
CA ALA A 79 10.25 -12.32 -14.96
C ALA A 79 10.62 -10.90 -14.51
N HIS A 80 9.65 -10.04 -14.24
CA HIS A 80 9.90 -8.61 -14.01
C HIS A 80 9.61 -8.14 -12.58
N VAL A 81 8.72 -8.81 -11.86
CA VAL A 81 8.33 -8.45 -10.48
C VAL A 81 9.04 -9.36 -9.49
N GLU A 82 9.68 -8.74 -8.49
CA GLU A 82 10.28 -9.43 -7.35
C GLU A 82 9.24 -9.70 -6.27
N SER A 83 8.45 -8.68 -5.94
CA SER A 83 7.38 -8.76 -4.94
C SER A 83 6.32 -7.68 -5.19
N ALA A 84 5.12 -7.92 -4.68
CA ALA A 84 4.10 -6.88 -4.55
C ALA A 84 3.42 -7.00 -3.19
N ARG A 85 2.85 -5.91 -2.70
CA ARG A 85 2.14 -5.87 -1.43
C ARG A 85 1.08 -4.80 -1.41
N VAL A 86 0.05 -5.04 -0.61
CA VAL A 86 -0.92 -4.02 -0.21
C VAL A 86 -0.35 -3.26 0.99
N THR A 87 -0.43 -1.95 0.94
CA THR A 87 -0.04 -1.04 2.02
C THR A 87 -1.09 0.05 2.17
N ASP A 88 -1.06 0.79 3.28
CA ASP A 88 -1.81 2.04 3.48
C ASP A 88 -3.30 1.87 3.16
N ILE A 89 -3.93 0.91 3.85
CA ILE A 89 -5.36 0.69 3.75
C ILE A 89 -6.10 1.68 4.65
N GLY A 90 -7.14 2.33 4.13
CA GLY A 90 -7.97 3.25 4.90
C GLY A 90 -8.96 2.53 5.83
N GLU A 91 -9.96 3.27 6.31
CA GLU A 91 -11.05 2.75 7.15
C GLU A 91 -12.33 2.46 6.34
N ASP A 92 -12.25 2.50 5.01
CA ASP A 92 -13.38 2.39 4.07
C ASP A 92 -14.03 0.99 4.03
N ALA A 93 -13.35 -0.02 4.60
CA ALA A 93 -13.86 -1.37 4.73
C ALA A 93 -13.38 -2.05 6.00
N GLN A 94 -14.10 -3.11 6.40
CA GLN A 94 -13.72 -3.94 7.54
C GLN A 94 -12.38 -4.64 7.25
N LEU A 95 -11.38 -4.46 8.12
CA LEU A 95 -10.11 -5.18 8.06
C LEU A 95 -10.35 -6.70 7.98
N GLY A 96 -9.70 -7.36 7.03
CA GLY A 96 -9.85 -8.78 6.71
C GLY A 96 -11.03 -9.12 5.81
N ALA A 97 -11.85 -8.16 5.40
CA ALA A 97 -12.96 -8.42 4.46
C ALA A 97 -12.44 -8.84 3.08
N THR A 98 -13.20 -9.71 2.41
CA THR A 98 -12.94 -10.02 1.00
C THR A 98 -13.58 -8.96 0.12
N LEU A 99 -12.76 -8.21 -0.62
CA LEU A 99 -13.21 -7.24 -1.61
C LEU A 99 -13.10 -7.85 -3.00
N LEU A 100 -14.18 -7.76 -3.78
CA LEU A 100 -14.18 -8.12 -5.20
C LEU A 100 -13.44 -7.02 -5.98
N THR A 101 -12.76 -7.39 -7.08
CA THR A 101 -11.90 -6.44 -7.79
C THR A 101 -12.67 -5.20 -8.31
N TRP A 102 -13.94 -5.34 -8.66
CA TRP A 102 -14.74 -4.20 -9.11
C TRP A 102 -15.06 -3.19 -7.99
N MET A 103 -14.93 -3.58 -6.72
CA MET A 103 -15.14 -2.69 -5.56
C MET A 103 -13.90 -1.86 -5.21
N ILE A 104 -12.73 -2.17 -5.79
CA ILE A 104 -11.47 -1.50 -5.46
C ILE A 104 -11.04 -0.50 -6.53
N GLU A 105 -10.30 0.50 -6.08
CA GLU A 105 -9.52 1.43 -6.90
C GLU A 105 -8.03 1.25 -6.53
N PRO A 106 -7.28 0.43 -7.27
CA PRO A 106 -5.88 0.19 -6.96
C PRO A 106 -5.03 1.42 -7.32
N VAL A 107 -4.23 1.87 -6.36
CA VAL A 107 -3.19 2.89 -6.55
C VAL A 107 -1.84 2.20 -6.56
N ILE A 108 -1.28 1.99 -7.75
CA ILE A 108 -0.07 1.17 -7.92
C ILE A 108 1.19 2.02 -7.98
N TYR A 109 2.17 1.71 -7.14
CA TYR A 109 3.51 2.28 -7.15
C TYR A 109 4.51 1.21 -7.57
N VAL A 110 5.14 1.39 -8.72
CA VAL A 110 6.16 0.48 -9.24
C VAL A 110 7.52 1.12 -9.03
N PHE A 111 8.46 0.37 -8.44
CA PHE A 111 9.83 0.83 -8.23
C PHE A 111 10.83 -0.31 -8.44
N GLN A 112 12.10 0.04 -8.57
CA GLN A 112 13.21 -0.90 -8.61
C GLN A 112 14.24 -0.43 -7.60
N LEU A 113 14.74 -1.35 -6.78
CA LEU A 113 15.71 -1.03 -5.74
C LEU A 113 17.08 -0.81 -6.35
N ASP A 114 17.72 0.27 -5.94
CA ASP A 114 19.14 0.46 -6.13
C ASP A 114 19.92 -0.49 -5.19
N GLU A 115 20.93 -1.15 -5.74
CA GLU A 115 21.74 -2.15 -5.03
C GLU A 115 23.07 -1.55 -4.51
N ASP A 116 23.40 -0.32 -4.88
CA ASP A 116 24.58 0.38 -4.39
C ASP A 116 24.29 0.87 -2.96
N GLY A 117 25.12 0.43 -2.02
CA GLY A 117 25.03 0.85 -0.62
C GLY A 117 25.50 2.30 -0.41
N GLY A 118 25.56 2.71 0.86
CA GLY A 118 25.88 4.09 1.24
C GLY A 118 27.24 4.56 0.72
N GLY A 119 27.21 5.56 -0.17
CA GLY A 119 28.38 6.26 -0.66
C GLY A 119 28.96 7.18 0.40
N GLU A 120 30.29 7.31 0.40
CA GLU A 120 31.05 8.19 1.28
C GLU A 120 31.86 9.16 0.39
N GLU A 121 31.65 10.47 0.52
CA GLU A 121 32.59 11.45 -0.05
C GLU A 121 33.72 11.71 0.96
N MET A 122 34.94 11.29 0.60
CA MET A 122 36.15 11.62 1.37
C MET A 122 36.68 12.98 0.92
N ASP A 123 36.46 14.02 1.73
CA ASP A 123 37.08 15.34 1.53
C ASP A 123 38.30 15.50 2.45
N GLY A 124 39.52 15.44 1.88
CA GLY A 124 40.75 15.79 2.59
C GLY A 124 41.57 14.64 3.22
N GLU A 125 42.42 14.99 4.21
CA GLU A 125 43.35 14.09 4.92
C GLU A 125 42.70 13.26 6.04
N ASP A 126 41.41 13.46 6.33
CA ASP A 126 40.70 12.72 7.39
C ASP A 126 40.11 11.40 6.85
N ASP A 127 40.49 10.28 7.46
CA ASP A 127 40.07 8.92 7.10
C ASP A 127 38.59 8.58 7.48
N ILE A 128 37.77 9.56 7.87
CA ILE A 128 36.41 9.33 8.39
C ILE A 128 35.38 10.20 7.66
N ALA A 129 34.46 9.55 6.95
CA ALA A 129 33.30 10.20 6.35
C ALA A 129 32.33 10.71 7.44
N THR A 130 31.91 11.98 7.33
CA THR A 130 30.97 12.61 8.30
C THR A 130 29.51 12.26 7.98
N TYR A 131 29.22 11.83 6.76
CA TYR A 131 27.88 11.44 6.32
C TYR A 131 27.95 10.31 5.29
N LYS A 132 26.79 9.70 5.03
CA LYS A 132 26.60 8.68 3.98
C LYS A 132 25.39 9.05 3.14
N GLU A 133 25.49 8.81 1.83
CA GLU A 133 24.41 9.06 0.87
C GLU A 133 23.95 7.76 0.23
N TRP A 134 22.64 7.59 0.08
CA TRP A 134 22.06 6.45 -0.63
C TRP A 134 21.16 6.95 -1.77
N PRO A 135 21.27 6.38 -2.98
CA PRO A 135 20.25 6.54 -3.99
C PRO A 135 18.96 5.83 -3.57
N LEU A 136 17.82 6.49 -3.71
CA LEU A 136 16.51 5.94 -3.33
C LEU A 136 15.67 5.57 -4.56
N PRO A 137 14.84 4.52 -4.47
CA PRO A 137 14.71 3.59 -3.33
C PRO A 137 15.88 2.59 -3.27
N ASN A 138 16.35 2.23 -2.08
CA ASN A 138 17.56 1.43 -1.88
C ASN A 138 17.29 0.08 -1.22
N ARG A 139 18.05 -0.95 -1.62
CA ARG A 139 18.00 -2.29 -1.04
C ARG A 139 18.25 -2.29 0.47
N ASP A 140 19.14 -1.45 0.99
CA ASP A 140 19.48 -1.38 2.42
C ASP A 140 18.27 -0.98 3.30
N PHE A 141 17.28 -0.30 2.72
CA PHE A 141 16.09 0.18 3.44
C PHE A 141 14.83 -0.63 3.12
N HIS A 142 14.89 -1.55 2.16
CA HIS A 142 13.73 -2.33 1.76
C HIS A 142 13.29 -3.29 2.89
N GLY A 143 12.02 -3.22 3.28
CA GLY A 143 11.46 -4.05 4.36
C GLY A 143 11.76 -3.54 5.77
N GLN A 144 12.54 -2.47 5.92
CA GLN A 144 12.92 -1.95 7.24
C GLN A 144 11.74 -1.34 7.97
N TRP A 145 10.77 -0.77 7.25
CA TRP A 145 9.57 -0.18 7.86
C TRP A 145 8.70 -1.25 8.53
N GLU A 146 8.55 -2.40 7.89
CA GLU A 146 7.76 -3.54 8.37
C GLU A 146 8.45 -4.28 9.52
N ALA A 147 9.78 -4.13 9.62
CA ALA A 147 10.57 -4.69 10.70
C ALA A 147 10.48 -3.87 12.00
N LEU A 148 9.99 -2.62 11.94
CA LEU A 148 9.80 -1.79 13.11
C LEU A 148 8.58 -2.27 13.88
N VAL A 149 8.82 -2.83 15.07
CA VAL A 149 7.78 -3.15 16.05
C VAL A 149 7.99 -2.23 17.24
N PHE A 150 7.03 -1.35 17.49
CA PHE A 150 7.00 -0.50 18.68
C PHE A 150 6.02 -1.11 19.67
N ASP A 151 6.39 -1.10 20.95
CA ASP A 151 5.42 -1.35 22.01
C ASP A 151 4.42 -0.18 21.97
N ASP A 152 3.13 -0.51 21.99
CA ASP A 152 2.05 0.48 22.09
C ASP A 152 2.06 0.97 23.56
N ASP A 153 3.02 1.84 23.90
CA ASP A 153 3.16 2.43 25.23
C ASP A 153 2.04 3.48 25.42
N ASP A 154 0.83 2.99 25.65
CA ASP A 154 -0.28 3.70 26.30
C ASP A 154 -0.97 2.73 27.29
N ASP A 155 -0.21 2.27 28.29
CA ASP A 155 -0.80 2.06 29.63
C ASP A 155 -1.02 3.46 30.25
N ASP A 156 -2.06 4.16 29.77
CA ASP A 156 -2.62 5.36 30.40
C ASP A 156 -3.34 4.92 31.71
N ASP A 157 -2.72 5.21 32.86
CA ASP A 157 -3.30 5.11 34.22
C ASP A 157 -4.41 6.16 34.47
#